data_AF-A0A4U7F212-F1
#
_entry.id   AF-A0A4U7F212-F1
#
_cell.length_a   1.000
_cell.length_b   1.000
_cell.length_c   1.000
_cell.angle_alpha   90.00
_cell.angle_beta   90.00
_cell.angle_gamma   90.00
#
_symmetry.space_group_name_H-M   'P 1'
#
loop_
_entity.id
_entity.type
_entity.pdbx_description
1 polymer ?
#
loop_
_entity_poly.entity_id
_entity_poly.type
_entity_poly.pdbx_seq_one_letter_code
_entity_poly.pdbx_strand_id
1 'polypeptide(L)'
;MRRAAIAVDVVRPYLPGFALLVAGALLANVVAGAVDGLQPLVVAVGVGALVGNTVGTPPAVEPGVSVDKLFLETGIVLLGAAVVIEEFVAAGPTVLGLVVLAVAGGLLLAEAIARLLFRIDGATPSLLAAGASICGVSAVVAIGRVLDARGSAITFAAATVLLFDAATLVAFPLAGEWLGLTSRQFGVWAGVSMFSTGPVAAAGFA
;
A
#
# COMPACT_ATOMS: atom_id res chain seq x y z
N MET A 1 41.02 6.33 -7.98
CA MET A 1 40.96 5.34 -6.89
C MET A 1 40.26 5.83 -5.61
N ARG A 2 40.48 7.08 -5.15
CA ARG A 2 39.84 7.62 -3.92
C ARG A 2 38.29 7.70 -3.95
N ARG A 3 37.67 7.94 -5.10
CA ARG A 3 36.20 8.01 -5.26
C ARG A 3 35.49 6.65 -5.13
N ALA A 4 36.15 5.55 -5.50
CA ALA A 4 35.58 4.20 -5.38
C ALA A 4 35.56 3.72 -3.92
N ALA A 5 36.59 4.05 -3.14
CA ALA A 5 36.63 3.75 -1.71
C ALA A 5 35.53 4.49 -0.92
N ILE A 6 35.28 5.75 -1.26
CA ILE A 6 34.20 6.56 -0.65
C ILE A 6 32.82 5.97 -0.98
N ALA A 7 32.61 5.48 -2.21
CA ALA A 7 31.35 4.82 -2.58
C ALA A 7 31.15 3.50 -1.83
N VAL A 8 32.21 2.71 -1.63
CA VAL A 8 32.14 1.43 -0.90
C VAL A 8 31.82 1.65 0.58
N ASP A 9 32.39 2.67 1.22
CA ASP A 9 32.09 2.98 2.64
C ASP A 9 30.68 3.54 2.85
N VAL A 10 30.13 4.24 1.86
CA VAL A 10 28.74 4.73 1.88
C VAL A 10 27.73 3.62 1.61
N VAL A 11 28.06 2.61 0.79
CA VAL A 11 27.15 1.50 0.43
C VAL A 11 27.20 0.33 1.42
N ARG A 12 28.33 0.16 2.13
CA ARG A 12 28.54 -0.91 3.14
C ARG A 12 27.42 -1.05 4.19
N PRO A 13 26.84 0.05 4.72
CA PRO A 13 25.73 -0.02 5.68
C PRO A 13 24.40 -0.50 5.08
N TYR A 14 24.21 -0.39 3.75
CA TYR A 14 22.96 -0.75 3.06
C TYR A 14 22.94 -2.19 2.57
N LEU A 15 24.12 -2.78 2.30
CA LEU A 15 24.29 -4.17 1.89
C LEU A 15 23.58 -5.21 2.77
N PRO A 16 23.66 -5.18 4.12
CA PRO A 16 22.99 -6.18 4.95
C PRO A 16 21.47 -6.13 4.83
N GLY A 17 20.87 -4.94 4.72
CA GLY A 17 19.42 -4.80 4.53
C GLY A 17 18.95 -5.20 3.15
N PHE A 18 19.70 -4.82 2.11
CA PHE A 18 19.39 -5.26 0.76
C PHE A 18 19.50 -6.79 0.60
N ALA A 19 20.54 -7.41 1.20
CA ALA A 19 20.70 -8.85 1.21
C ALA A 19 19.54 -9.55 1.96
N LEU A 20 19.07 -8.98 3.07
CA LEU A 20 17.89 -9.49 3.80
C LEU A 20 16.64 -9.46 2.92
N LEU A 21 16.38 -8.34 2.22
CA LEU A 21 15.22 -8.20 1.33
C LEU A 21 15.28 -9.20 0.16
N VAL A 22 16.45 -9.36 -0.47
CA VAL A 22 16.65 -10.32 -1.56
C VAL A 22 16.47 -11.76 -1.07
N ALA A 23 17.05 -12.10 0.10
CA ALA A 23 16.90 -13.42 0.69
C ALA A 23 15.44 -13.71 1.06
N GLY A 24 14.72 -12.73 1.62
CA GLY A 24 13.30 -12.83 1.92
C GLY A 24 12.44 -13.03 0.66
N ALA A 25 12.72 -12.29 -0.41
CA ALA A 25 12.03 -12.45 -1.70
C ALA A 25 12.29 -13.82 -2.35
N LEU A 26 13.51 -14.34 -2.28
CA LEU A 26 13.85 -15.67 -2.76
C LEU A 26 13.15 -16.76 -1.95
N LEU A 27 13.17 -16.64 -0.62
CA LEU A 27 12.43 -17.54 0.27
C LEU A 27 10.94 -17.55 -0.05
N ALA A 28 10.33 -16.38 -0.19
CA ALA A 28 8.92 -16.26 -0.52
C ALA A 28 8.57 -16.92 -1.86
N ASN A 29 9.42 -16.78 -2.88
CA ASN A 29 9.24 -17.45 -4.17
C ASN A 29 9.38 -18.97 -4.08
N VAL A 30 10.35 -19.47 -3.33
CA VAL A 30 10.55 -20.92 -3.16
C VAL A 30 9.39 -21.54 -2.39
N VAL A 31 8.91 -20.87 -1.34
CA VAL A 31 7.77 -21.34 -0.53
C VAL A 31 6.48 -21.31 -1.34
N ALA A 32 6.23 -20.23 -2.09
CA ALA A 32 5.08 -20.14 -2.98
C ALA A 32 5.11 -21.20 -4.10
N GLY A 33 6.29 -21.50 -4.66
CA GLY A 33 6.44 -22.56 -5.66
C GLY A 33 6.26 -23.99 -5.13
N ALA A 34 6.27 -24.18 -3.82
CA ALA A 34 6.09 -25.49 -3.18
C ALA A 34 4.62 -25.77 -2.80
N VAL A 35 3.74 -24.76 -2.84
CA VAL A 35 2.33 -24.88 -2.47
C VAL A 35 1.46 -24.31 -3.57
N ASP A 36 0.73 -25.17 -4.26
CA ASP A 36 -0.20 -24.76 -5.33
C ASP A 36 -1.25 -23.77 -4.77
N GLY A 37 -1.28 -22.55 -5.33
CA GLY A 37 -2.23 -21.50 -4.98
C GLY A 37 -1.70 -20.40 -4.05
N LEU A 38 -0.49 -20.50 -3.49
CA LEU A 38 0.10 -19.38 -2.73
C LEU A 38 0.90 -18.44 -3.64
N GLN A 39 0.57 -17.14 -3.65
CA GLN A 39 1.42 -16.17 -4.34
C GLN A 39 2.63 -15.73 -3.52
N PRO A 40 3.80 -15.55 -4.17
CA PRO A 40 5.02 -15.09 -3.53
C PRO A 40 4.85 -13.77 -2.76
N LEU A 41 3.98 -12.87 -3.24
CA LEU A 41 3.76 -11.55 -2.65
C LEU A 41 3.05 -11.63 -1.29
N VAL A 42 1.98 -12.42 -1.18
CA VAL A 42 1.25 -12.62 0.08
C VAL A 42 2.17 -13.27 1.12
N VAL A 43 2.97 -14.25 0.69
CA VAL A 43 3.98 -14.90 1.55
C VAL A 43 5.03 -13.90 2.00
N ALA A 44 5.56 -13.07 1.09
CA ALA A 44 6.56 -12.07 1.41
C ALA A 44 6.04 -11.03 2.42
N VAL A 45 4.81 -10.54 2.24
CA VAL A 45 4.15 -9.62 3.16
C VAL A 45 3.89 -10.29 4.51
N GLY A 46 3.41 -11.53 4.53
CA GLY A 46 3.16 -12.28 5.76
C GLY A 46 4.43 -12.53 6.57
N VAL A 47 5.52 -12.95 5.91
CA VAL A 47 6.83 -13.15 6.55
C VAL A 47 7.40 -11.82 7.05
N GLY A 48 7.32 -10.76 6.23
CA GLY A 48 7.76 -9.42 6.62
C GLY A 48 7.01 -8.89 7.84
N ALA A 49 5.68 -9.06 7.88
CA ALA A 49 4.86 -8.69 9.02
C ALA A 49 5.21 -9.52 10.26
N LEU A 50 5.39 -10.84 10.14
CA LEU A 50 5.76 -11.71 11.25
C LEU A 50 7.11 -11.31 11.85
N VAL A 51 8.13 -11.13 11.01
CA VAL A 51 9.49 -10.75 11.45
C VAL A 51 9.48 -9.36 12.08
N GLY A 52 8.80 -8.40 11.43
CA GLY A 52 8.69 -7.03 11.93
C GLY A 52 7.99 -6.92 13.29
N ASN A 53 7.02 -7.79 13.57
CA ASN A 53 6.28 -7.79 14.85
C ASN A 53 6.91 -8.66 15.95
N THR A 54 7.80 -9.61 15.62
CA THR A 54 8.40 -10.53 16.60
C THR A 54 9.83 -10.17 16.99
N VAL A 55 10.71 -10.02 16.00
CA VAL A 55 12.14 -9.77 16.18
C VAL A 55 12.46 -8.29 15.99
N GLY A 56 11.62 -7.58 15.23
CA GLY A 56 11.89 -6.22 14.78
C GLY A 56 13.03 -6.17 13.77
N THR A 57 13.37 -4.96 13.34
CA THR A 57 14.46 -4.72 12.38
C THR A 57 15.73 -4.36 13.16
N PRO A 58 16.81 -5.17 13.11
CA PRO A 58 18.04 -4.83 13.80
C PRO A 58 18.66 -3.56 13.20
N PRO A 59 19.33 -2.70 14.01
CA PRO A 59 19.87 -1.41 13.55
C PRO A 59 20.95 -1.55 12.47
N ALA A 60 21.57 -2.72 12.34
CA ALA A 60 22.51 -3.03 11.26
C ALA A 60 21.85 -3.21 9.88
N VAL A 61 20.53 -3.44 9.85
CA VAL A 61 19.76 -3.84 8.66
C VAL A 61 18.77 -2.75 8.25
N GLU A 62 18.36 -1.94 9.22
CA GLU A 62 17.47 -0.78 9.10
C GLU A 62 17.82 0.19 7.94
N PRO A 63 19.10 0.57 7.71
CA PRO A 63 19.44 1.47 6.61
C PRO A 63 19.12 0.87 5.24
N GLY A 64 19.40 -0.42 5.04
CA GLY A 64 19.13 -1.12 3.80
C GLY A 64 17.66 -1.45 3.57
N VAL A 65 16.91 -1.70 4.65
CA VAL A 65 15.45 -1.88 4.56
C VAL A 65 14.78 -0.57 4.17
N SER A 66 15.18 0.57 4.74
CA SER A 66 14.57 1.90 4.51
C SER A 66 14.64 2.43 3.06
N VAL A 67 15.43 1.78 2.21
CA VAL A 67 15.52 2.11 0.77
C VAL A 67 14.27 1.61 0.03
N ASP A 68 13.52 0.67 0.62
CA ASP A 68 12.25 0.15 0.10
C ASP A 68 11.30 1.28 -0.32
N LYS A 69 11.17 2.31 0.51
CA LYS A 69 10.33 3.48 0.25
C LYS A 69 10.72 4.20 -1.04
N LEU A 70 12.03 4.38 -1.27
CA LEU A 70 12.52 5.07 -2.45
C LEU A 70 12.28 4.21 -3.71
N PHE A 71 12.51 2.91 -3.64
CA PHE A 71 12.21 1.99 -4.75
C PHE A 71 10.71 1.92 -5.05
N LEU A 72 9.86 1.87 -4.03
CA LEU A 72 8.41 1.78 -4.19
C LEU A 72 7.83 3.09 -4.74
N GLU A 73 8.21 4.23 -4.18
CA GLU A 73 7.78 5.55 -4.68
C GLU A 73 8.26 5.78 -6.11
N THR A 74 9.53 5.47 -6.41
CA THR A 74 10.07 5.59 -7.77
C THR A 74 9.34 4.66 -8.74
N GLY A 75 9.07 3.42 -8.33
CA GLY A 75 8.28 2.46 -9.10
C GLY A 75 6.87 2.96 -9.39
N ILE A 76 6.18 3.54 -8.40
CA ILE A 76 4.84 4.13 -8.58
C ILE A 76 4.89 5.33 -9.53
N VAL A 77 5.89 6.19 -9.41
CA VAL A 77 6.05 7.35 -10.32
C VAL A 77 6.33 6.89 -11.75
N LEU A 78 7.21 5.91 -11.93
CA LEU A 78 7.51 5.32 -13.25
C LEU A 78 6.31 4.59 -13.84
N LEU A 79 5.59 3.81 -13.03
CA LEU A 79 4.36 3.13 -13.43
C LEU A 79 3.31 4.17 -13.84
N GLY A 80 3.10 5.19 -13.01
CA GLY A 80 2.24 6.33 -13.34
C GLY A 80 2.64 6.96 -14.65
N ALA A 81 3.92 7.32 -14.83
CA ALA A 81 4.46 7.92 -16.05
C ALA A 81 4.30 7.03 -17.29
N ALA A 82 4.39 5.70 -17.14
CA ALA A 82 4.15 4.74 -18.22
C ALA A 82 2.66 4.63 -18.60
N VAL A 83 1.76 4.91 -17.66
CA VAL A 83 0.31 4.61 -17.73
C VAL A 83 -0.55 5.85 -18.05
N VAL A 84 -0.02 7.08 -17.96
CA VAL A 84 -0.82 8.33 -17.85
C VAL A 84 -1.87 8.52 -18.95
N ILE A 85 -1.63 8.11 -20.20
CA ILE A 85 -2.49 8.51 -21.34
C ILE A 85 -3.08 7.31 -22.07
N GLU A 86 -2.27 6.34 -22.46
CA GLU A 86 -2.74 5.21 -23.28
C GLU A 86 -3.69 4.28 -22.51
N GLU A 87 -3.36 3.95 -21.27
CA GLU A 87 -4.23 3.16 -20.40
C GLU A 87 -5.45 3.95 -19.93
N PHE A 88 -5.34 5.27 -19.73
CA PHE A 88 -6.50 6.13 -19.43
C PHE A 88 -7.54 6.11 -20.56
N VAL A 89 -7.09 6.15 -21.82
CA VAL A 89 -7.96 6.05 -22.99
C VAL A 89 -8.47 4.62 -23.18
N ALA A 90 -7.63 3.60 -22.95
CA ALA A 90 -8.00 2.19 -23.09
C ALA A 90 -8.94 1.68 -21.98
N ALA A 91 -8.83 2.21 -20.77
CA ALA A 91 -9.74 1.91 -19.66
C ALA A 91 -11.19 2.31 -19.97
N GLY A 92 -11.36 3.31 -20.84
CA GLY A 92 -12.65 3.76 -21.33
C GLY A 92 -13.46 4.56 -20.31
N PRO A 93 -14.53 5.23 -20.76
CA PRO A 93 -15.33 6.13 -19.93
C PRO A 93 -16.01 5.42 -18.76
N THR A 94 -16.29 4.12 -18.89
CA THR A 94 -16.94 3.31 -17.86
C THR A 94 -16.07 3.15 -16.63
N VAL A 95 -14.78 2.77 -16.79
CA VAL A 95 -13.87 2.60 -15.65
C VAL A 95 -13.60 3.95 -14.99
N LEU A 96 -13.42 5.00 -15.79
CA LEU A 96 -13.20 6.35 -15.27
C LEU A 96 -14.39 6.85 -14.44
N GLY A 97 -15.62 6.65 -14.94
CA GLY A 97 -16.84 6.97 -14.19
C GLY A 97 -16.95 6.18 -12.89
N LEU A 98 -16.55 4.90 -12.91
CA LEU A 98 -16.57 4.03 -11.73
C LEU A 98 -15.57 4.52 -10.67
N VAL A 99 -14.36 4.93 -11.07
CA VAL A 99 -13.37 5.53 -10.16
C VAL A 99 -13.89 6.82 -9.55
N VAL A 100 -14.41 7.75 -10.37
CA VAL A 100 -14.94 9.03 -9.86
C VAL A 100 -16.08 8.79 -8.87
N LEU A 101 -16.99 7.88 -9.20
CA LEU A 101 -18.14 7.56 -8.35
C LEU A 101 -17.72 6.84 -7.07
N ALA A 102 -16.74 5.94 -7.14
CA ALA A 102 -16.20 5.25 -5.97
C ALA A 102 -15.46 6.22 -5.03
N VAL A 103 -14.64 7.11 -5.56
CA VAL A 103 -13.92 8.12 -4.77
C VAL A 103 -14.90 9.11 -4.15
N ALA A 104 -15.79 9.71 -4.95
CA ALA A 104 -16.77 10.68 -4.45
C ALA A 104 -17.76 10.04 -3.48
N GLY A 105 -18.28 8.86 -3.82
CA GLY A 105 -19.18 8.09 -2.98
C GLY A 105 -18.52 7.66 -1.68
N GLY A 106 -17.29 7.15 -1.74
CA GLY A 106 -16.50 6.77 -0.58
C GLY A 106 -16.25 7.95 0.36
N LEU A 107 -15.81 9.09 -0.19
CA LEU A 107 -15.58 10.32 0.58
C LEU A 107 -16.86 10.76 1.30
N LEU A 108 -17.96 10.92 0.56
CA LEU A 108 -19.21 11.41 1.13
C LEU A 108 -19.79 10.42 2.15
N LEU A 109 -19.73 9.13 1.86
CA LEU A 109 -20.27 8.09 2.73
C LEU A 109 -19.43 7.96 4.01
N ALA A 110 -18.11 7.89 3.90
CA ALA A 110 -17.22 7.81 5.06
C ALA A 110 -17.35 9.06 5.95
N GLU A 111 -17.40 10.24 5.34
CA GLU A 111 -17.62 11.51 6.05
C GLU A 111 -18.98 11.51 6.76
N ALA A 112 -20.05 11.14 6.06
CA ALA A 112 -21.39 11.09 6.62
C ALA A 112 -21.50 10.07 7.76
N ILE A 113 -20.92 8.88 7.61
CA ILE A 113 -20.91 7.86 8.67
C ILE A 113 -20.14 8.38 9.90
N ALA A 114 -18.94 8.92 9.70
CA ALA A 114 -18.12 9.42 10.79
C ALA A 114 -18.79 10.58 11.55
N ARG A 115 -19.41 11.52 10.83
CA ARG A 115 -20.06 12.70 11.44
C ARG A 115 -21.46 12.45 11.96
N LEU A 116 -22.29 11.75 11.19
CA LEU A 116 -23.72 11.62 11.48
C LEU A 116 -24.02 10.43 12.38
N LEU A 117 -23.36 9.30 12.14
CA LEU A 117 -23.59 8.07 12.92
C LEU A 117 -22.71 8.03 14.16
N PHE A 118 -21.41 8.27 14.01
CA PHE A 118 -20.45 8.19 15.12
C PHE A 118 -20.22 9.53 15.84
N ARG A 119 -20.76 10.64 15.31
CA ARG A 119 -20.65 11.99 15.91
C ARG A 119 -19.22 12.38 16.24
N ILE A 120 -18.30 12.04 15.34
CA ILE A 120 -16.89 12.42 15.46
C ILE A 120 -16.75 13.88 15.03
N ASP A 121 -16.20 14.70 15.93
CA ASP A 121 -16.02 16.13 15.70
C ASP A 121 -14.65 16.49 15.11
N GLY A 122 -14.56 17.70 14.56
CA GLY A 122 -13.32 18.28 14.04
C GLY A 122 -12.91 17.72 12.68
N ALA A 123 -11.59 17.61 12.48
CA ALA A 123 -10.97 17.21 11.21
C ALA A 123 -10.87 15.68 11.02
N THR A 124 -10.96 14.88 12.08
CA THR A 124 -10.79 13.42 12.03
C THR A 124 -11.71 12.71 11.03
N PRO A 125 -13.01 13.06 10.90
CA PRO A 125 -13.88 12.48 9.88
C PRO A 125 -13.32 12.65 8.46
N SER A 126 -12.92 13.88 8.13
CA SER A 126 -12.41 14.21 6.79
C SER A 126 -11.07 13.56 6.51
N LEU A 127 -10.24 13.38 7.54
CA LEU A 127 -9.00 12.63 7.43
C LEU A 127 -9.24 11.15 7.15
N LEU A 128 -10.17 10.53 7.88
CA LEU A 128 -10.55 9.12 7.67
C LEU A 128 -11.20 8.92 6.30
N ALA A 129 -12.11 9.83 5.88
CA ALA A 129 -12.74 9.78 4.57
C ALA A 129 -11.71 9.92 3.44
N ALA A 130 -10.80 10.90 3.54
CA ALA A 130 -9.73 11.09 2.56
C ALA A 130 -8.79 9.89 2.48
N GLY A 131 -8.40 9.34 3.63
CA GLY A 131 -7.59 8.13 3.69
C GLY A 131 -8.31 6.91 3.11
N ALA A 132 -9.60 6.78 3.36
CA ALA A 132 -10.40 5.64 2.94
C ALA A 132 -10.73 5.63 1.44
N SER A 133 -10.59 6.74 0.72
CA SER A 133 -11.18 6.86 -0.63
C SER A 133 -10.23 7.35 -1.72
N ILE A 134 -8.96 7.62 -1.42
CA ILE A 134 -8.02 8.18 -2.41
C ILE A 134 -6.74 7.34 -2.48
N CYS A 135 -5.80 7.55 -1.57
CA CYS A 135 -4.49 6.91 -1.59
C CYS A 135 -3.94 6.65 -0.17
N GLY A 136 -4.86 6.53 0.80
CA GLY A 136 -4.50 6.10 2.14
C GLY A 136 -3.77 7.18 2.93
N VAL A 137 -2.59 6.85 3.46
CA VAL A 137 -1.83 7.70 4.38
C VAL A 137 -1.40 9.02 3.72
N SER A 138 -1.05 9.01 2.43
CA SER A 138 -0.65 10.23 1.72
C SER A 138 -1.80 11.25 1.63
N ALA A 139 -3.04 10.78 1.42
CA ALA A 139 -4.24 11.60 1.46
C ALA A 139 -4.51 12.15 2.86
N VAL A 140 -4.37 11.32 3.91
CA VAL A 140 -4.52 11.76 5.31
C VAL A 140 -3.56 12.91 5.63
N VAL A 141 -2.28 12.79 5.26
CA VAL A 141 -1.26 13.81 5.53
C VAL A 141 -1.53 15.09 4.72
N ALA A 142 -1.90 14.97 3.45
CA ALA A 142 -2.21 16.12 2.60
C ALA A 142 -3.41 16.91 3.14
N ILE A 143 -4.52 16.23 3.42
CA ILE A 143 -5.73 16.87 3.95
C ILE A 143 -5.50 17.38 5.37
N GLY A 144 -4.71 16.69 6.19
CA GLY A 144 -4.31 17.14 7.52
C GLY A 144 -3.61 18.49 7.50
N ARG A 145 -2.76 18.76 6.50
CA ARG A 145 -2.11 20.07 6.33
C ARG A 145 -3.08 21.16 5.89
N VAL A 146 -4.05 20.83 5.03
CA VAL A 146 -5.06 21.79 4.55
C VAL A 146 -6.04 22.19 5.65
N LEU A 147 -6.42 21.25 6.51
CA LEU A 147 -7.36 21.48 7.61
C LEU A 147 -6.69 21.96 8.91
N ASP A 148 -5.37 22.18 8.89
CA ASP A 148 -4.55 22.46 10.08
C ASP A 148 -4.84 21.49 11.24
N ALA A 149 -4.93 20.20 10.90
CA ALA A 149 -5.33 19.16 11.83
C ALA A 149 -4.21 18.88 12.84
N ARG A 150 -4.60 18.65 14.09
CA ARG A 150 -3.66 18.24 15.15
C ARG A 150 -2.88 16.99 14.72
N GLY A 151 -1.57 16.96 14.99
CA GLY A 151 -0.72 15.81 14.66
C GLY A 151 -1.26 14.47 15.18
N SER A 152 -1.87 14.47 16.38
CA SER A 152 -2.50 13.26 16.94
C SER A 152 -3.66 12.73 16.09
N ALA A 153 -4.44 13.60 15.44
CA ALA A 153 -5.53 13.20 14.55
C ALA A 153 -5.00 12.63 13.22
N ILE A 154 -3.93 13.23 12.68
CA ILE A 154 -3.25 12.73 11.48
C ILE A 154 -2.65 11.34 11.76
N THR A 155 -1.93 11.18 12.86
CA THR A 155 -1.35 9.89 13.27
C THR A 155 -2.43 8.83 13.50
N PHE A 156 -3.53 9.19 14.18
CA PHE A 156 -4.64 8.27 14.41
C PHE A 156 -5.30 7.81 13.11
N ALA A 157 -5.62 8.74 12.21
CA ALA A 157 -6.23 8.42 10.93
C ALA A 157 -5.29 7.56 10.07
N ALA A 158 -4.00 7.91 10.01
CA ALA A 158 -3.00 7.13 9.29
C ALA A 158 -2.86 5.70 9.84
N ALA A 159 -2.78 5.54 11.16
CA ALA A 159 -2.70 4.22 11.79
C ALA A 159 -3.96 3.38 11.52
N THR A 160 -5.13 4.01 11.55
CA THR A 160 -6.41 3.34 11.23
C THR A 160 -6.42 2.84 9.79
N VAL A 161 -6.04 3.69 8.84
CA VAL A 161 -5.95 3.33 7.42
C VAL A 161 -4.97 2.17 7.22
N LEU A 162 -3.77 2.24 7.80
CA LEU A 162 -2.77 1.16 7.70
C LEU A 162 -3.27 -0.17 8.28
N LEU A 163 -4.02 -0.12 9.38
CA LEU A 163 -4.61 -1.31 9.97
C LEU A 163 -5.63 -1.97 9.02
N PHE A 164 -6.51 -1.18 8.40
CA PHE A 164 -7.46 -1.69 7.42
C PHE A 164 -6.76 -2.18 6.14
N ASP A 165 -5.70 -1.52 5.71
CA ASP A 165 -4.90 -1.90 4.54
C ASP A 165 -4.19 -3.25 4.75
N ALA A 166 -3.69 -3.50 5.96
CA ALA A 166 -3.15 -4.80 6.34
C ALA A 166 -4.24 -5.89 6.38
N ALA A 167 -5.46 -5.55 6.82
CA ALA A 167 -6.57 -6.48 6.84
C ALA A 167 -7.07 -6.84 5.43
N THR A 168 -7.13 -5.86 4.51
CA THR A 168 -7.59 -6.07 3.14
C THR A 168 -6.67 -6.98 2.35
N LEU A 169 -5.36 -6.94 2.58
CA LEU A 169 -4.36 -7.83 1.98
C LEU A 169 -4.70 -9.32 2.12
N VAL A 170 -5.29 -9.71 3.25
CA VAL A 170 -5.69 -11.10 3.51
C VAL A 170 -7.14 -11.31 3.10
N ALA A 171 -8.03 -10.37 3.43
CA ALA A 171 -9.46 -10.52 3.20
C ALA A 171 -9.83 -10.55 1.70
N PHE A 172 -9.15 -9.78 0.86
CA PHE A 172 -9.49 -9.64 -0.56
C PHE A 172 -9.22 -10.90 -1.37
N PRO A 173 -8.03 -11.52 -1.33
CA PRO A 173 -7.78 -12.76 -2.07
C PRO A 173 -8.75 -13.87 -1.66
N LEU A 174 -8.98 -14.06 -0.35
CA LEU A 174 -9.94 -15.03 0.18
C LEU A 174 -11.37 -14.77 -0.33
N ALA A 175 -11.80 -13.51 -0.33
CA ALA A 175 -13.10 -13.13 -0.87
C ALA A 175 -13.17 -13.35 -2.39
N GLY A 176 -12.12 -13.00 -3.14
CA GLY A 176 -12.03 -13.18 -4.59
C GLY A 176 -12.17 -14.63 -5.02
N GLU A 177 -11.50 -15.54 -4.30
CA GLU A 177 -11.65 -17.00 -4.50
C GLU A 177 -13.07 -17.47 -4.19
N TRP A 178 -13.63 -17.06 -3.06
CA TRP A 178 -15.01 -17.43 -2.67
C TRP A 178 -16.08 -16.93 -3.65
N LEU A 179 -15.89 -15.73 -4.18
CA LEU A 179 -16.80 -15.11 -5.15
C LEU A 179 -16.58 -15.63 -6.58
N GLY A 180 -15.53 -16.42 -6.83
CA GLY A 180 -15.21 -16.95 -8.17
C GLY A 180 -14.92 -15.85 -9.19
N LEU A 181 -14.33 -14.73 -8.76
CA LEU A 181 -14.10 -13.58 -9.64
C LEU A 181 -13.04 -13.91 -10.69
N THR A 182 -13.27 -13.45 -11.93
CA THR A 182 -12.21 -13.48 -12.95
C THR A 182 -11.07 -12.53 -12.56
N SER A 183 -9.84 -12.78 -13.03
CA SER A 183 -8.66 -11.94 -12.71
C SER A 183 -8.88 -10.47 -13.03
N ARG A 184 -9.61 -10.16 -14.10
CA ARG A 184 -9.97 -8.78 -14.47
C ARG A 184 -10.97 -8.17 -13.48
N GLN A 185 -12.00 -8.90 -13.06
CA GLN A 185 -12.99 -8.40 -12.10
C GLN A 185 -12.37 -8.19 -10.73
N PHE A 186 -11.55 -9.13 -10.28
CA PHE A 186 -10.83 -9.02 -9.02
C PHE A 186 -9.86 -7.84 -9.03
N GLY A 187 -9.07 -7.67 -10.10
CA GLY A 187 -8.16 -6.54 -10.24
C GLY A 187 -8.88 -5.18 -10.24
N VAL A 188 -10.01 -5.06 -10.95
CA VAL A 188 -10.83 -3.82 -10.92
C VAL A 188 -11.42 -3.59 -9.54
N TRP A 189 -11.93 -4.62 -8.88
CA TRP A 189 -12.50 -4.50 -7.54
C TRP A 189 -11.42 -4.09 -6.52
N ALA A 190 -10.33 -4.85 -6.43
CA ALA A 190 -9.20 -4.56 -5.55
C ALA A 190 -8.66 -3.15 -5.78
N GLY A 191 -8.45 -2.75 -7.03
CA GLY A 191 -7.94 -1.42 -7.38
C GLY A 191 -8.86 -0.26 -7.01
N VAL A 192 -10.18 -0.46 -7.01
CA VAL A 192 -11.16 0.59 -6.69
C VAL A 192 -11.44 0.69 -5.18
N SER A 193 -11.21 -0.37 -4.41
CA SER A 193 -11.61 -0.43 -2.99
C SER A 193 -10.48 -0.46 -1.97
N MET A 194 -9.27 -0.87 -2.35
CA MET A 194 -8.14 -0.87 -1.41
C MET A 194 -7.55 0.54 -1.23
N PHE A 195 -6.95 0.77 -0.07
CA PHE A 195 -6.58 2.12 0.38
C PHE A 195 -5.22 2.58 -0.13
N SER A 196 -4.31 1.67 -0.47
CA SER A 196 -3.01 2.03 -1.03
C SER A 196 -2.56 1.13 -2.18
N THR A 197 -1.70 1.67 -3.04
CA THR A 197 -1.26 1.02 -4.28
C THR A 197 -0.40 -0.21 -4.06
N GLY A 198 0.35 -0.29 -2.95
CA GLY A 198 1.20 -1.44 -2.64
C GLY A 198 0.38 -2.71 -2.44
N PRO A 199 -0.57 -2.74 -1.49
CA PRO A 199 -1.56 -3.79 -1.31
C PRO A 199 -2.39 -4.11 -2.55
N VAL A 200 -2.82 -3.10 -3.32
CA VAL A 200 -3.50 -3.33 -4.61
C VAL A 200 -2.64 -4.15 -5.55
N ALA A 201 -1.36 -3.79 -5.71
CA ALA A 201 -0.46 -4.56 -6.54
C ALA A 201 -0.26 -5.97 -5.96
N ALA A 202 -0.01 -6.07 -4.65
CA ALA A 202 0.20 -7.35 -3.98
C ALA A 202 -1.02 -8.29 -4.13
N ALA A 203 -2.24 -7.77 -4.00
CA ALA A 203 -3.47 -8.52 -4.17
C ALA A 203 -3.80 -8.74 -5.63
N GLY A 204 -3.65 -7.77 -6.52
CA GLY A 204 -3.95 -7.92 -7.95
C GLY A 204 -3.01 -8.88 -8.70
N PHE A 205 -1.79 -9.05 -8.18
CA PHE A 205 -0.85 -10.11 -8.60
C PHE A 205 -0.94 -11.37 -7.71
N ALA A 206 -1.82 -11.33 -6.70
CA ALA A 206 -2.33 -12.51 -6.03
C ALA A 206 -3.51 -13.12 -6.84
#